data_AF-A0A812M745-F1
#
_entry.id   AF-A0A812M745-F1
#
_cell.length_a   1.000
_cell.length_b   1.000
_cell.length_c   1.000
_cell.angle_alpha   90.00
_cell.angle_beta   90.00
_cell.angle_gamma   90.00
#
_symmetry.space_group_name_H-M   'P 1'
#
loop_
_entity.id
_entity.type
_entity.pdbx_description
1 polymer ?
#
loop_
_entity_poly.entity_id
_entity_poly.type
_entity_poly.pdbx_seq_one_letter_code
_entity_poly.pdbx_strand_id
1 'polypeptide(L)'
;MSAAPPLAFPLVMGLAVLLLVGYLLRAFFVSCNLPGPVGVLLSGWLCGKLGLMQTEILEGRDHFQECAFFLVLLTAGFEISHNTPKTRHVILGIVPCFCEFVGISIWACFMEELSRIEACVTGAVLCGLADGIVIPKMIEMEDQVPSGKAELTRLVLTTAPLEASFVLTLFGLLSGFAEVSKSNSADPAAIIGANVVRLIATVVMGFALGNVTGQMVQKRHASFGFTGRIEETYLFILAVALAGFGLGLPKETGGTPLVPMGFAPGSLFQPELLVIVLGCSFSQANLTGHRENNLDAVVGGVWVFGQIFLFSMIGSKIDVTVFVQATRVLPMLVIGLVCRFCGISLAILVCHWLEHFGSSPGTVKPLGLN
;
A
#
# COMPACT_ATOMS: atom_id res chain seq x y z
N MET A 1 -12.78 -21.95 -18.09
CA MET A 1 -12.72 -23.38 -17.69
C MET A 1 -12.81 -23.41 -16.16
N SER A 2 -13.80 -24.09 -15.60
CA SER A 2 -14.20 -24.03 -14.18
C SER A 2 -13.17 -24.65 -13.23
N ALA A 3 -13.06 -24.09 -12.02
CA ALA A 3 -12.26 -24.64 -10.93
C ALA A 3 -12.71 -26.07 -10.59
N ALA A 4 -11.75 -26.95 -10.23
CA ALA A 4 -12.08 -28.28 -9.72
C ALA A 4 -12.86 -28.16 -8.39
N PRO A 5 -13.81 -29.06 -8.11
CA PRO A 5 -14.47 -29.09 -6.81
C PRO A 5 -13.43 -29.27 -5.70
N PRO A 6 -13.57 -28.57 -4.56
CA PRO A 6 -12.61 -28.66 -3.47
C PRO A 6 -12.51 -30.11 -2.97
N LEU A 7 -11.28 -30.60 -2.84
CA LEU A 7 -10.98 -31.91 -2.28
C LEU A 7 -11.40 -31.91 -0.80
N ALA A 8 -12.09 -32.96 -0.35
CA ALA A 8 -12.60 -33.03 1.03
C ALA A 8 -11.46 -33.30 2.03
N PHE A 9 -10.88 -32.25 2.61
CA PHE A 9 -10.00 -32.34 3.77
C PHE A 9 -10.28 -31.20 4.76
N PRO A 10 -9.93 -31.33 6.06
CA PRO A 10 -10.26 -30.32 7.06
C PRO A 10 -9.68 -28.93 6.74
N LEU A 11 -10.34 -27.86 7.20
CA LEU A 11 -9.88 -26.46 7.05
C LEU A 11 -8.40 -26.26 7.41
N VAL A 12 -7.97 -26.86 8.53
CA VAL A 12 -6.59 -26.77 9.02
C VAL A 12 -5.59 -27.37 8.02
N MET A 13 -5.98 -28.44 7.32
CA MET A 13 -5.18 -29.03 6.26
C MET A 13 -5.13 -28.11 5.04
N GLY A 14 -6.24 -27.46 4.68
CA GLY A 14 -6.26 -26.43 3.63
C GLY A 14 -5.33 -25.25 3.92
N LEU A 15 -5.33 -24.76 5.15
CA LEU A 15 -4.40 -23.71 5.59
C LEU A 15 -2.94 -24.19 5.56
N ALA A 16 -2.66 -25.42 6.00
CA ALA A 16 -1.33 -26.00 5.94
C ALA A 16 -0.82 -26.11 4.49
N VAL A 17 -1.66 -26.57 3.56
CA VAL A 17 -1.34 -26.65 2.13
C VAL A 17 -1.07 -25.25 1.56
N LEU A 18 -1.94 -24.28 1.85
CA LEU A 18 -1.79 -22.91 1.38
C LEU A 18 -0.46 -22.30 1.85
N LEU A 19 -0.15 -22.42 3.14
CA LEU A 19 1.10 -21.91 3.72
C LEU A 19 2.33 -22.62 3.16
N LEU A 20 2.31 -23.95 3.11
CA LEU A 20 3.45 -24.75 2.66
C LEU A 20 3.72 -24.53 1.16
N VAL A 21 2.71 -24.66 0.30
CA VAL A 21 2.86 -24.50 -1.14
C VAL A 21 3.22 -23.04 -1.48
N GLY A 22 2.59 -22.07 -0.80
CA GLY A 22 2.93 -20.65 -0.96
C GLY A 22 4.38 -20.35 -0.59
N TYR A 23 4.85 -20.88 0.54
CA TYR A 23 6.25 -20.72 0.95
C TYR A 23 7.23 -21.43 0.00
N LEU A 24 6.94 -22.66 -0.42
CA LEU A 24 7.80 -23.41 -1.34
C LEU A 24 7.93 -22.73 -2.70
N LEU A 25 6.83 -22.23 -3.27
CA LEU A 25 6.88 -21.49 -4.53
C LEU A 25 7.55 -20.13 -4.37
N ARG A 26 7.36 -19.44 -3.24
CA ARG A 26 8.14 -18.24 -2.91
C ARG A 26 9.64 -18.54 -2.91
N ALA A 27 10.07 -19.58 -2.20
CA ALA A 27 11.47 -19.98 -2.09
C ALA A 27 12.06 -20.40 -3.45
N PHE A 28 11.29 -21.13 -4.25
CA PHE A 28 11.67 -21.49 -5.61
C PHE A 28 11.89 -20.25 -6.49
N PHE A 29 10.95 -19.31 -6.49
CA PHE A 29 11.09 -18.06 -7.27
C PHE A 29 12.29 -17.24 -6.83
N VAL A 30 12.49 -17.07 -5.52
CA VAL A 30 13.66 -16.36 -4.98
C VAL A 30 14.96 -17.07 -5.39
N SER A 31 15.01 -18.40 -5.37
CA SER A 31 16.17 -19.18 -5.83
C SER A 31 16.47 -18.97 -7.32
N CYS A 32 15.45 -18.66 -8.12
CA CYS A 32 15.57 -18.32 -9.54
C CYS A 32 15.83 -16.81 -9.79
N ASN A 33 16.15 -16.01 -8.77
CA ASN A 33 16.27 -14.55 -8.84
C ASN A 33 14.98 -13.83 -9.30
N LEU A 34 13.82 -14.47 -9.14
CA LEU A 34 12.51 -13.88 -9.41
C LEU A 34 11.87 -13.35 -8.12
N PRO A 35 10.96 -12.36 -8.21
CA PRO A 35 10.33 -11.84 -7.02
C PRO A 35 9.42 -12.89 -6.36
N GLY A 36 9.66 -13.16 -5.07
CA GLY A 36 8.90 -14.12 -4.27
C GLY A 36 7.36 -13.97 -4.30
N PRO A 37 6.78 -12.75 -4.25
CA PRO A 37 5.33 -12.54 -4.37
C PRO A 37 4.69 -13.20 -5.60
N VAL A 38 5.41 -13.23 -6.73
CA VAL A 38 4.93 -13.85 -7.97
C VAL A 38 4.77 -15.37 -7.80
N GLY A 39 5.70 -16.02 -7.09
CA GLY A 39 5.59 -17.44 -6.75
C GLY A 39 4.40 -17.73 -5.84
N VAL A 40 4.13 -16.86 -4.85
CA VAL A 40 2.96 -16.98 -3.98
C VAL A 40 1.65 -16.80 -4.77
N LEU A 41 1.60 -15.85 -5.70
CA LEU A 41 0.44 -15.65 -6.57
C LEU A 41 0.18 -16.88 -7.44
N LEU A 42 1.23 -17.46 -8.02
CA LEU A 42 1.13 -18.72 -8.75
C LEU A 42 0.61 -19.86 -7.86
N SER A 43 1.04 -19.91 -6.60
CA SER A 43 0.56 -20.89 -5.62
C SER A 43 -0.95 -20.79 -5.41
N GLY A 44 -1.49 -19.58 -5.26
CA GLY A 44 -2.92 -19.33 -5.10
C GLY A 44 -3.72 -19.77 -6.31
N TRP A 45 -3.22 -19.48 -7.51
CA TRP A 45 -3.85 -19.91 -8.75
C TRP A 45 -3.86 -21.44 -8.90
N LEU A 46 -2.73 -22.10 -8.63
CA LEU A 46 -2.62 -23.56 -8.66
C LEU A 46 -3.53 -24.22 -7.62
N CYS A 47 -3.48 -23.75 -6.37
CA CYS A 47 -4.29 -24.29 -5.28
C CYS A 47 -5.79 -24.11 -5.55
N GLY A 48 -6.21 -22.95 -6.07
CA GLY A 48 -7.60 -22.70 -6.47
C GLY A 48 -8.03 -23.63 -7.62
N LYS A 49 -7.18 -23.80 -8.65
CA LYS A 49 -7.49 -24.64 -9.82
C LYS A 49 -7.55 -26.13 -9.48
N LEU A 50 -6.64 -26.61 -8.63
CA LEU A 50 -6.53 -28.02 -8.22
C LEU A 50 -7.56 -28.39 -7.14
N GLY A 51 -8.41 -27.47 -6.71
CA GLY A 51 -9.38 -27.71 -5.62
C GLY A 51 -8.69 -27.97 -4.27
N LEU A 52 -7.48 -27.43 -4.07
CA LEU A 52 -6.73 -27.59 -2.82
C LEU A 52 -7.12 -26.57 -1.74
N MET A 53 -7.85 -25.51 -2.12
CA MET A 53 -8.43 -24.55 -1.19
C MET A 53 -9.81 -25.02 -0.74
N GLN A 54 -10.03 -25.08 0.56
CA GLN A 54 -11.33 -25.41 1.14
C GLN A 54 -12.37 -24.33 0.89
N THR A 55 -13.64 -24.71 0.87
CA THR A 55 -14.76 -23.82 0.60
C THR A 55 -14.78 -22.64 1.58
N GLU A 56 -14.51 -22.89 2.87
CA GLU A 56 -14.48 -21.85 3.90
C GLU A 56 -13.35 -20.83 3.66
N ILE A 57 -12.21 -21.26 3.10
CA ILE A 57 -11.11 -20.36 2.72
C ILE A 57 -11.51 -19.51 1.51
N LEU A 58 -12.19 -20.11 0.54
CA LEU A 58 -12.66 -19.41 -0.66
C LEU A 58 -13.77 -18.41 -0.35
N GLU A 59 -14.66 -18.75 0.59
CA GLU A 59 -15.73 -17.87 1.08
C GLU A 59 -15.15 -16.71 1.91
N GLY A 60 -14.20 -16.99 2.81
CA GLY A 60 -13.52 -15.96 3.63
C GLY A 60 -12.40 -15.22 2.90
N ARG A 61 -12.23 -15.43 1.60
CA ARG A 61 -11.10 -14.91 0.81
C ARG A 61 -10.98 -13.40 0.89
N ASP A 62 -12.10 -12.70 0.82
CA ASP A 62 -12.13 -11.24 0.82
C ASP A 62 -11.71 -10.70 2.19
N HIS A 63 -12.16 -11.33 3.28
CA HIS A 63 -11.73 -11.02 4.65
C HIS A 63 -10.23 -11.29 4.86
N PHE A 64 -9.70 -12.41 4.35
CA PHE A 64 -8.26 -12.70 4.42
C PHE A 64 -7.43 -11.67 3.66
N GLN A 65 -7.89 -11.23 2.48
CA GLN A 65 -7.24 -10.17 1.71
C GLN A 65 -7.26 -8.84 2.47
N GLU A 66 -8.40 -8.48 3.05
CA GLU A 66 -8.56 -7.25 3.81
C GLU A 66 -7.63 -7.21 5.03
N CYS A 67 -7.58 -8.27 5.83
CA CYS A 67 -6.67 -8.36 6.98
C CYS A 67 -5.20 -8.31 6.54
N ALA A 68 -4.84 -8.97 5.44
CA ALA A 68 -3.46 -8.96 4.94
C ALA A 68 -3.08 -7.60 4.34
N PHE A 69 -4.02 -6.93 3.66
CA PHE A 69 -3.85 -5.57 3.14
C PHE A 69 -3.66 -4.57 4.28
N PHE A 70 -4.46 -4.66 5.34
CA PHE A 70 -4.26 -3.89 6.57
C PHE A 70 -2.83 -4.03 7.13
N LEU A 71 -2.27 -5.26 7.16
CA LEU A 71 -0.90 -5.48 7.62
C LEU A 71 0.15 -4.76 6.75
N VAL A 72 -0.05 -4.72 5.42
CA VAL A 72 0.81 -3.92 4.51
C VAL A 72 0.77 -2.45 4.88
N LEU A 73 -0.43 -1.90 5.04
CA LEU A 73 -0.62 -0.48 5.31
C LEU A 73 0.03 -0.06 6.63
N LEU A 74 -0.11 -0.90 7.67
CA LEU A 74 0.53 -0.65 8.95
C LEU A 74 2.05 -0.68 8.80
N THR A 75 2.60 -1.65 8.07
CA THR A 75 4.04 -1.76 7.77
C THR A 75 4.56 -0.52 7.04
N ALA A 76 3.85 -0.07 6.01
CA ALA A 76 4.17 1.15 5.27
C ALA A 76 4.21 2.39 6.18
N GLY A 77 3.28 2.49 7.15
CA GLY A 77 3.28 3.56 8.15
C GLY A 77 4.58 3.62 8.96
N PHE A 78 5.10 2.47 9.41
CA PHE A 78 6.38 2.39 10.12
C PHE A 78 7.55 2.80 9.21
N GLU A 79 7.60 2.29 7.98
CA GLU A 79 8.70 2.57 7.04
C GLU A 79 8.84 4.07 6.69
N ILE A 80 7.73 4.80 6.55
CA ILE A 80 7.75 6.24 6.21
C ILE A 80 8.42 7.09 7.29
N SER A 81 8.25 6.74 8.57
CA SER A 81 8.77 7.54 9.70
C SER A 81 10.30 7.65 9.70
N HIS A 82 11.00 6.63 9.21
CA HIS A 82 12.46 6.55 9.31
C HIS A 82 13.21 7.47 8.35
N ASN A 83 12.53 8.06 7.37
CA ASN A 83 13.18 8.77 6.28
C ASN A 83 12.62 10.19 6.15
N THR A 84 13.34 11.22 6.61
CA THR A 84 12.91 12.61 6.41
C THR A 84 13.08 12.99 4.94
N PRO A 85 12.00 13.14 4.17
CA PRO A 85 12.13 13.34 2.74
C PRO A 85 12.52 14.79 2.45
N LYS A 86 13.71 15.01 1.87
CA LYS A 86 14.01 16.31 1.24
C LYS A 86 13.06 16.54 0.07
N THR A 87 12.79 17.81 -0.26
CA THR A 87 11.91 18.24 -1.37
C THR A 87 12.17 17.49 -2.68
N ARG A 88 13.43 17.19 -3.00
CA ARG A 88 13.81 16.41 -4.20
C ARG A 88 13.20 15.01 -4.25
N HIS A 89 13.12 14.30 -3.11
CA HIS A 89 12.55 12.95 -3.06
C HIS A 89 11.03 13.01 -3.26
N VAL A 90 10.39 14.06 -2.76
CA VAL A 90 8.96 14.30 -2.99
C VAL A 90 8.69 14.55 -4.48
N ILE A 91 9.50 15.38 -5.14
CA ILE A 91 9.36 15.66 -6.58
C ILE A 91 9.59 14.38 -7.40
N LEU A 92 10.66 13.64 -7.12
CA LEU A 92 11.02 12.41 -7.83
C LEU A 92 10.06 11.24 -7.55
N GLY A 93 9.37 11.22 -6.41
CA GLY A 93 8.33 10.23 -6.12
C GLY A 93 6.99 10.58 -6.74
N ILE A 94 6.54 11.84 -6.64
CA ILE A 94 5.17 12.22 -7.00
C ILE A 94 5.04 12.57 -8.49
N VAL A 95 5.97 13.34 -9.08
CA VAL A 95 5.80 13.83 -10.47
C VAL A 95 5.74 12.69 -11.48
N PRO A 96 6.65 11.70 -11.47
CA PRO A 96 6.59 10.57 -12.40
C PRO A 96 5.30 9.75 -12.26
N CYS A 97 4.93 9.45 -11.01
CA CYS A 97 3.71 8.71 -10.69
C CYS A 97 2.46 9.47 -11.17
N PHE A 98 2.42 10.79 -10.98
CA PHE A 98 1.32 11.62 -11.46
C PHE A 98 1.23 11.67 -12.99
N CYS A 99 2.36 11.75 -13.69
CA CYS A 99 2.37 11.67 -15.15
C CYS A 99 1.83 10.33 -15.65
N GLU A 100 2.24 9.22 -15.04
CA GLU A 100 1.72 7.88 -15.34
C GLU A 100 0.22 7.78 -15.06
N PHE A 101 -0.23 8.23 -13.88
CA PHE A 101 -1.65 8.32 -13.52
C PHE A 101 -2.47 9.04 -14.60
N VAL A 102 -2.01 10.21 -15.05
CA VAL A 102 -2.70 11.00 -16.09
C VAL A 102 -2.70 10.25 -17.42
N GLY A 103 -1.58 9.66 -17.83
CA GLY A 103 -1.48 8.90 -19.08
C GLY A 103 -2.44 7.71 -19.12
N ILE A 104 -2.49 6.93 -18.03
CA ILE A 104 -3.38 5.78 -17.89
C ILE A 104 -4.84 6.24 -17.85
N SER A 105 -5.17 7.29 -17.11
CA SER A 105 -6.54 7.82 -16.99
C SER A 105 -7.07 8.36 -18.34
N ILE A 106 -6.23 9.05 -19.10
CA ILE A 106 -6.58 9.53 -20.45
C ILE A 106 -6.86 8.34 -21.37
N TRP A 107 -5.97 7.34 -21.37
CA TRP A 107 -6.17 6.14 -22.20
C TRP A 107 -7.47 5.41 -21.83
N ALA A 108 -7.70 5.18 -20.54
CA ALA A 108 -8.93 4.56 -20.04
C ALA A 108 -10.20 5.31 -20.46
N CYS A 109 -10.17 6.65 -20.41
CA CYS A 109 -11.33 7.47 -20.77
C CYS A 109 -11.64 7.43 -22.27
N PHE A 110 -10.62 7.40 -23.13
CA PHE A 110 -10.81 7.50 -24.59
C PHE A 110 -10.88 6.16 -25.30
N MET A 111 -10.02 5.19 -24.92
CA MET A 111 -9.88 3.92 -25.63
C MET A 111 -10.76 2.81 -25.02
N GLU A 112 -10.94 2.83 -23.70
CA GLU A 112 -11.79 1.85 -23.00
C GLU A 112 -13.21 2.39 -22.73
N GLU A 113 -13.51 3.62 -23.17
CA GLU A 113 -14.81 4.29 -23.04
C GLU A 113 -15.36 4.34 -21.59
N LEU A 114 -14.47 4.30 -20.59
CA LEU A 114 -14.83 4.40 -19.18
C LEU A 114 -15.29 5.83 -18.84
N SER A 115 -16.15 5.96 -17.83
CA SER A 115 -16.50 7.29 -17.31
C SER A 115 -15.26 7.99 -16.77
N ARG A 116 -15.27 9.33 -16.74
CA ARG A 116 -14.11 10.11 -16.27
C ARG A 116 -13.65 9.69 -14.87
N ILE A 117 -14.58 9.36 -13.98
CA ILE A 117 -14.27 8.95 -12.61
C ILE A 117 -13.71 7.52 -12.60
N GLU A 118 -14.32 6.58 -13.31
CA GLU A 118 -13.82 5.20 -13.41
C GLU A 118 -12.44 5.13 -14.07
N ALA A 119 -12.20 5.96 -15.08
CA ALA A 119 -10.91 6.09 -15.74
C ALA A 119 -9.83 6.60 -14.77
N CYS A 120 -10.14 7.62 -13.97
CA CYS A 120 -9.24 8.11 -12.92
C CYS A 120 -9.01 7.05 -11.83
N VAL A 121 -10.06 6.34 -11.37
CA VAL A 121 -9.90 5.25 -10.39
C VAL A 121 -8.97 4.18 -10.96
N THR A 122 -9.15 3.81 -12.23
CA THR A 122 -8.30 2.84 -12.92
C THR A 122 -6.85 3.33 -13.02
N GLY A 123 -6.64 4.61 -13.35
CA GLY A 123 -5.33 5.24 -13.32
C GLY A 123 -4.65 5.16 -11.96
N ALA A 124 -5.38 5.48 -10.88
CA ALA A 124 -4.87 5.42 -9.52
C ALA A 124 -4.52 3.98 -9.09
N VAL A 125 -5.31 2.98 -9.48
CA VAL A 125 -5.02 1.57 -9.17
C VAL A 125 -3.77 1.08 -9.88
N LEU A 126 -3.51 1.53 -11.11
CA LEU A 126 -2.43 1.00 -11.95
C LEU A 126 -1.09 1.74 -11.85
N CYS A 127 -1.08 3.03 -11.46
CA CYS A 127 0.16 3.81 -11.39
C CYS A 127 0.99 3.56 -10.12
N GLY A 128 0.44 2.85 -9.13
CA GLY A 128 1.10 2.57 -7.87
C GLY A 128 2.26 1.59 -8.00
N LEU A 129 3.42 1.98 -7.48
CA LEU A 129 4.57 1.09 -7.36
C LEU A 129 4.33 0.01 -6.29
N ALA A 130 4.61 -1.24 -6.64
CA ALA A 130 4.47 -2.37 -5.73
C ALA A 130 5.65 -2.45 -4.75
N ASP A 131 5.56 -1.70 -3.65
CA ASP A 131 6.51 -1.61 -2.55
C ASP A 131 6.99 -2.98 -2.03
N GLY A 132 6.06 -3.92 -1.80
CA GLY A 132 6.36 -5.27 -1.30
C GLY A 132 7.17 -6.15 -2.25
N ILE A 133 7.37 -5.72 -3.50
CA ILE A 133 8.25 -6.38 -4.48
C ILE A 133 9.58 -5.62 -4.61
N VAL A 134 9.49 -4.29 -4.72
CA VAL A 134 10.63 -3.43 -5.05
C VAL A 134 11.53 -3.22 -3.83
N ILE A 135 10.97 -2.93 -2.65
CA ILE A 135 11.75 -2.59 -1.44
C ILE A 135 12.69 -3.72 -1.02
N PRO A 136 12.24 -4.99 -0.88
CA PRO A 136 13.15 -6.07 -0.50
C PRO A 136 14.28 -6.28 -1.50
N LYS A 137 13.99 -6.11 -2.81
CA LYS A 137 15.01 -6.25 -3.85
C LYS A 137 15.99 -5.08 -3.86
N MET A 138 15.52 -3.87 -3.58
CA MET A 138 16.38 -2.70 -3.42
C MET A 138 17.33 -2.87 -2.23
N ILE A 139 16.85 -3.36 -1.08
CA ILE A 139 17.71 -3.66 0.08
C ILE A 139 18.78 -4.70 -0.28
N GLU A 140 18.40 -5.80 -0.95
CA GLU A 140 19.36 -6.81 -1.43
C GLU A 140 20.43 -6.21 -2.36
N MET A 141 20.04 -5.25 -3.20
CA MET A 141 20.94 -4.56 -4.11
C MET A 141 21.81 -3.51 -3.40
N GLU A 142 21.37 -2.92 -2.28
CA GLU A 142 22.19 -1.95 -1.54
C GLU A 142 23.53 -2.56 -1.11
N ASP A 143 23.52 -3.82 -0.67
CA ASP A 143 24.72 -4.55 -0.25
C ASP A 143 25.62 -5.00 -1.42
N GLN A 144 25.06 -5.13 -2.62
CA GLN A 144 25.75 -5.69 -3.80
C GLN A 144 26.27 -4.62 -4.77
N VAL A 145 25.85 -3.37 -4.61
CA VAL A 145 26.07 -2.30 -5.58
C VAL A 145 27.27 -1.43 -5.17
N PRO A 146 28.20 -1.11 -6.09
CA PRO A 146 29.33 -0.22 -5.81
C PRO A 146 28.88 1.11 -5.22
N SER A 147 29.65 1.68 -4.29
CA SER A 147 29.25 2.80 -3.42
C SER A 147 28.65 4.04 -4.12
N GLY A 148 28.93 4.26 -5.41
CA GLY A 148 28.34 5.36 -6.20
C GLY A 148 26.91 5.13 -6.69
N LYS A 149 26.41 3.89 -6.73
CA LYS A 149 25.04 3.53 -7.16
C LYS A 149 24.10 3.24 -5.98
N ALA A 150 24.64 3.14 -4.76
CA ALA A 150 23.86 3.03 -3.52
C ALA A 150 22.91 4.23 -3.32
N GLU A 151 23.27 5.40 -3.84
CA GLU A 151 22.39 6.59 -3.81
C GLU A 151 21.10 6.39 -4.60
N LEU A 152 21.13 5.67 -5.72
CA LEU A 152 19.93 5.37 -6.51
C LEU A 152 19.02 4.39 -5.76
N THR A 153 19.60 3.35 -5.16
CA THR A 153 18.86 2.40 -4.31
C THR A 153 18.19 3.12 -3.14
N ARG A 154 18.93 4.00 -2.45
CA ARG A 154 18.39 4.82 -1.36
C ARG A 154 17.33 5.80 -1.82
N LEU A 155 17.48 6.37 -3.02
CA LEU A 155 16.46 7.22 -3.62
C LEU A 155 15.16 6.44 -3.78
N VAL A 156 15.19 5.24 -4.39
CA VAL A 156 14.01 4.39 -4.57
C VAL A 156 13.38 4.00 -3.24
N LEU A 157 14.20 3.59 -2.25
CA LEU A 157 13.74 3.27 -0.89
C LEU A 157 13.06 4.46 -0.20
N THR A 158 13.45 5.69 -0.53
CA THR A 158 12.84 6.91 0.01
C THR A 158 11.58 7.33 -0.77
N THR A 159 11.57 7.13 -2.09
CA THR A 159 10.46 7.56 -2.95
C THR A 159 9.30 6.57 -3.00
N ALA A 160 9.56 5.26 -2.87
CA ALA A 160 8.52 4.23 -2.94
C ALA A 160 7.40 4.42 -1.90
N PRO A 161 7.70 4.68 -0.60
CA PRO A 161 6.65 4.94 0.39
C PRO A 161 5.87 6.24 0.16
N LEU A 162 6.53 7.27 -0.39
CA LEU A 162 5.87 8.54 -0.77
C LEU A 162 4.89 8.33 -1.92
N GLU A 163 5.31 7.56 -2.93
CA GLU A 163 4.47 7.20 -4.07
C GLU A 163 3.25 6.38 -3.63
N ALA A 164 3.46 5.35 -2.80
CA ALA A 164 2.37 4.54 -2.25
C ALA A 164 1.37 5.40 -1.47
N SER A 165 1.86 6.32 -0.62
CA SER A 165 1.01 7.25 0.14
C SER A 165 0.20 8.18 -0.78
N PHE A 166 0.84 8.71 -1.83
CA PHE A 166 0.20 9.58 -2.81
C PHE A 166 -0.93 8.83 -3.56
N VAL A 167 -0.64 7.63 -4.06
CA VAL A 167 -1.58 6.82 -4.82
C VAL A 167 -2.76 6.37 -3.96
N LEU A 168 -2.54 5.94 -2.72
CA LEU A 168 -3.63 5.57 -1.80
C LEU A 168 -4.52 6.76 -1.44
N THR A 169 -3.93 7.95 -1.28
CA THR A 169 -4.70 9.19 -1.08
C THR A 169 -5.56 9.50 -2.30
N LEU A 170 -4.98 9.41 -3.49
CA LEU A 170 -5.68 9.64 -4.75
C LEU A 170 -6.82 8.63 -4.96
N PHE A 171 -6.56 7.35 -4.73
CA PHE A 171 -7.55 6.28 -4.79
C PHE A 171 -8.70 6.53 -3.81
N GLY A 172 -8.43 6.92 -2.58
CA GLY A 172 -9.46 7.25 -1.59
C GLY A 172 -10.32 8.45 -1.97
N LEU A 173 -9.73 9.50 -2.54
CA LEU A 173 -10.47 10.65 -3.05
C LEU A 173 -11.40 10.24 -4.20
N LEU A 174 -10.85 9.53 -5.19
CA LEU A 174 -11.58 9.11 -6.39
C LEU A 174 -12.68 8.08 -6.09
N SER A 175 -12.43 7.14 -5.17
CA SER A 175 -13.42 6.15 -4.74
C SER A 175 -14.61 6.83 -4.07
N GLY A 176 -14.37 7.86 -3.24
CA GLY A 176 -15.46 8.68 -2.69
C GLY A 176 -16.30 9.36 -3.77
N PHE A 177 -15.68 9.90 -4.82
CA PHE A 177 -16.43 10.46 -5.95
C PHE A 177 -17.21 9.39 -6.73
N ALA A 178 -16.67 8.17 -6.86
CA ALA A 178 -17.34 7.06 -7.55
C ALA A 178 -18.57 6.56 -6.79
N GLU A 179 -18.48 6.44 -5.46
CA GLU A 179 -19.63 6.06 -4.61
C GLU A 179 -20.76 7.08 -4.69
N VAL A 180 -20.44 8.38 -4.66
CA VAL A 180 -21.46 9.43 -4.73
C VAL A 180 -22.06 9.55 -6.13
N SER A 181 -21.29 9.29 -7.18
CA SER A 181 -21.82 9.30 -8.56
C SER A 181 -22.90 8.23 -8.79
N LYS A 182 -22.93 7.18 -7.96
CA LYS A 182 -24.02 6.18 -7.91
C LYS A 182 -25.23 6.65 -7.10
N SER A 183 -25.06 7.66 -6.24
CA SER A 183 -26.10 8.30 -5.42
C SER A 183 -26.60 9.57 -6.11
N ASN A 184 -27.79 9.49 -6.72
CA ASN A 184 -28.44 10.51 -7.58
C ASN A 184 -28.74 11.90 -6.97
N SER A 185 -28.08 12.36 -5.90
CA SER A 185 -28.63 13.46 -5.07
C SER A 185 -27.64 14.45 -4.44
N ALA A 186 -26.36 14.49 -4.81
CA ALA A 186 -25.41 15.43 -4.20
C ALA A 186 -24.89 16.50 -5.18
N ASP A 187 -24.87 17.76 -4.71
CA ASP A 187 -24.21 18.88 -5.38
C ASP A 187 -22.69 18.64 -5.46
N PRO A 188 -22.05 18.73 -6.64
CA PRO A 188 -20.60 18.56 -6.81
C PRO A 188 -19.75 19.35 -5.81
N ALA A 189 -20.18 20.55 -5.39
CA ALA A 189 -19.47 21.37 -4.42
C ALA A 189 -19.47 20.75 -3.01
N ALA A 190 -20.58 20.14 -2.60
CA ALA A 190 -20.69 19.44 -1.31
C ALA A 190 -19.82 18.18 -1.28
N ILE A 191 -19.62 17.51 -2.43
CA ILE A 191 -18.79 16.30 -2.54
C ILE A 191 -17.30 16.63 -2.39
N ILE A 192 -16.83 17.72 -3.01
CA ILE A 192 -15.45 18.19 -2.84
C ILE A 192 -15.22 18.56 -1.36
N GLY A 193 -16.17 19.28 -0.76
CA GLY A 193 -16.13 19.60 0.68
C GLY A 193 -16.06 18.36 1.57
N ALA A 194 -16.90 17.35 1.28
CA ALA A 194 -16.92 16.08 2.00
C ALA A 194 -15.57 15.35 1.92
N ASN A 195 -14.97 15.26 0.73
CA ASN A 195 -13.67 14.60 0.56
C ASN A 195 -12.53 15.34 1.29
N VAL A 196 -12.53 16.67 1.29
CA VAL A 196 -11.55 17.47 2.05
C VAL A 196 -11.71 17.25 3.56
N VAL A 197 -12.95 17.28 4.07
CA VAL A 197 -13.23 16.99 5.47
C VAL A 197 -12.81 15.57 5.83
N ARG A 198 -13.09 14.57 4.97
CA ARG A 198 -12.66 13.17 5.17
C ARG A 198 -11.14 13.08 5.29
N LEU A 199 -10.41 13.72 4.38
CA LEU A 199 -8.94 13.72 4.39
C LEU A 199 -8.39 14.33 5.68
N ILE A 200 -8.87 15.53 6.05
CA ILE A 200 -8.42 16.21 7.27
C ILE A 200 -8.76 15.39 8.51
N ALA A 201 -10.00 14.90 8.62
CA ALA A 201 -10.44 14.08 9.74
C ALA A 201 -9.62 12.79 9.85
N THR A 202 -9.30 12.15 8.73
CA THR A 202 -8.47 10.94 8.68
C THR A 202 -7.06 11.20 9.19
N VAL A 203 -6.40 12.25 8.71
CA VAL A 203 -5.03 12.60 9.14
C VAL A 203 -5.01 12.98 10.62
N VAL A 204 -5.96 13.79 11.07
CA VAL A 204 -6.06 14.19 12.48
C VAL A 204 -6.31 12.98 13.39
N MET A 205 -7.23 12.09 13.00
CA MET A 205 -7.56 10.89 13.78
C MET A 205 -6.38 9.91 13.82
N GLY A 206 -5.74 9.65 12.67
CA GLY A 206 -4.56 8.80 12.59
C GLY A 206 -3.41 9.34 13.46
N PHE A 207 -3.13 10.63 13.37
CA PHE A 207 -2.09 11.28 14.18
C PHE A 207 -2.42 11.23 15.68
N ALA A 208 -3.69 11.47 16.05
CA ALA A 208 -4.12 11.38 17.45
C ALA A 208 -3.96 9.95 17.99
N LEU A 209 -4.46 8.93 17.26
CA LEU A 209 -4.33 7.53 17.67
C LEU A 209 -2.87 7.08 17.76
N GLY A 210 -2.04 7.45 16.78
CA GLY A 210 -0.61 7.11 16.77
C GLY A 210 0.13 7.69 17.97
N ASN A 211 -0.02 8.99 18.23
CA ASN A 211 0.61 9.65 19.38
C ASN A 211 0.10 9.13 20.72
N VAL A 212 -1.22 8.96 20.88
CA VAL A 212 -1.81 8.43 22.12
C VAL A 212 -1.28 7.03 22.39
N THR A 213 -1.25 6.18 21.37
CA THR A 213 -0.70 4.82 21.47
C THR A 213 0.79 4.85 21.84
N GLY A 214 1.58 5.73 21.23
CA GLY A 214 3.00 5.90 21.54
C GLY A 214 3.23 6.32 23.00
N GLN A 215 2.49 7.31 23.48
CA GLN A 215 2.56 7.76 24.87
C GLN A 215 2.12 6.68 25.87
N MET A 216 1.06 5.92 25.55
CA MET A 216 0.62 4.80 26.37
C MET A 216 1.70 3.72 26.45
N VAL A 217 2.33 3.39 25.32
CA VAL A 217 3.43 2.41 25.26
C VAL A 217 4.63 2.84 26.08
N GLN A 218 4.96 4.13 26.12
CA GLN A 218 6.05 4.65 26.93
C GLN A 218 5.73 4.65 28.43
N LYS A 219 4.48 4.97 28.80
CA LYS A 219 4.02 5.04 30.20
C LYS A 219 3.63 3.68 30.80
N ARG A 220 3.45 2.63 29.98
CA ARG A 220 2.94 1.32 30.42
C ARG A 220 3.80 0.60 31.47
N HIS A 221 5.11 0.86 31.49
CA HIS A 221 6.04 0.27 32.48
C HIS A 221 5.68 0.66 33.92
N ALA A 222 4.95 1.75 34.13
CA ALA A 222 4.61 2.25 35.46
C ALA A 222 3.19 1.90 35.95
N SER A 223 2.27 1.42 35.10
CA SER A 223 0.83 1.41 35.46
C SER A 223 0.04 0.16 35.04
N PHE A 224 0.38 -0.52 33.94
CA PHE A 224 -0.52 -1.52 33.33
C PHE A 224 -0.05 -2.98 33.40
N GLY A 225 1.01 -3.31 34.15
CA GLY A 225 1.48 -4.70 34.29
C GLY A 225 2.04 -5.32 33.00
N PHE A 226 2.33 -4.51 31.98
CA PHE A 226 3.03 -4.94 30.78
C PHE A 226 4.43 -5.44 31.14
N THR A 227 4.84 -6.59 30.59
CA THR A 227 6.19 -7.12 30.78
C THR A 227 7.23 -6.30 30.00
N GLY A 228 6.77 -5.41 29.13
CA GLY A 228 7.62 -4.48 28.37
C GLY A 228 8.30 -5.12 27.17
N ARG A 229 7.85 -6.33 26.81
CA ARG A 229 8.28 -7.06 25.64
C ARG A 229 7.77 -6.39 24.35
N ILE A 230 8.44 -6.69 23.24
CA ILE A 230 8.17 -6.04 21.95
C ILE A 230 6.88 -6.59 21.35
N GLU A 231 6.59 -7.88 21.55
CA GLU A 231 5.38 -8.52 21.04
C GLU A 231 4.12 -7.92 21.67
N GLU A 232 4.17 -7.54 22.95
CA GLU A 232 3.07 -6.84 23.63
C GLU A 232 2.86 -5.43 23.06
N THR A 233 3.95 -4.73 22.69
CA THR A 233 3.86 -3.44 21.97
C THR A 233 3.18 -3.63 20.63
N TYR A 234 3.65 -4.63 19.87
CA TYR A 234 3.14 -4.93 18.55
C TYR A 234 1.65 -5.29 18.60
N LEU A 235 1.23 -6.17 19.51
CA LEU A 235 -0.17 -6.52 19.70
C LEU A 235 -1.03 -5.31 20.06
N PHE A 236 -0.50 -4.39 20.89
CA PHE A 236 -1.22 -3.19 21.28
C PHE A 236 -1.43 -2.25 20.08
N ILE A 237 -0.37 -1.93 19.33
CA ILE A 237 -0.52 -1.09 18.12
C ILE A 237 -1.38 -1.78 17.07
N LEU A 238 -1.22 -3.10 16.89
CA LEU A 238 -2.04 -3.87 15.95
C LEU A 238 -3.53 -3.75 16.30
N ALA A 239 -3.87 -3.86 17.58
CA ALA A 239 -5.24 -3.70 18.06
C ALA A 239 -5.77 -2.28 17.84
N VAL A 240 -5.00 -1.23 18.16
CA VAL A 240 -5.44 0.16 17.93
C VAL A 240 -5.57 0.45 16.43
N ALA A 241 -4.65 -0.05 15.60
CA ALA A 241 -4.69 0.11 14.16
C ALA A 241 -5.86 -0.64 13.53
N LEU A 242 -6.17 -1.86 13.96
CA LEU A 242 -7.37 -2.61 13.54
C LEU A 242 -8.65 -1.87 13.94
N ALA A 243 -8.71 -1.34 15.16
CA ALA A 243 -9.85 -0.54 15.60
C ALA A 243 -10.02 0.71 14.72
N GLY A 244 -8.92 1.43 14.43
CA GLY A 244 -8.90 2.59 13.55
C GLY A 244 -9.32 2.26 12.10
N PHE A 245 -8.83 1.15 11.56
CA PHE A 245 -9.23 0.63 10.25
C PHE A 245 -10.73 0.34 10.21
N GLY A 246 -11.27 -0.32 11.24
CA GLY A 246 -12.69 -0.62 11.39
C GLY A 246 -13.60 0.62 11.49
N LEU A 247 -13.09 1.78 11.96
CA LEU A 247 -13.86 3.03 11.95
C LEU A 247 -14.22 3.49 10.53
N GLY A 248 -13.37 3.17 9.55
CA GLY A 248 -13.54 3.56 8.16
C GLY A 248 -14.45 2.64 7.35
N LEU A 249 -14.72 1.42 7.83
CA LEU A 249 -15.42 0.38 7.08
C LEU A 249 -16.94 0.38 7.29
N PRO A 250 -17.72 -0.08 6.30
CA PRO A 250 -19.15 -0.31 6.45
C PRO A 250 -19.41 -1.46 7.42
N LYS A 251 -20.49 -1.36 8.20
CA LYS A 251 -20.99 -2.50 8.98
C LYS A 251 -21.46 -3.59 8.02
N GLU A 252 -21.02 -4.83 8.26
CA GLU A 252 -21.51 -6.01 7.53
C GLU A 252 -23.04 -6.12 7.59
N THR A 253 -23.65 -5.66 8.68
CA THR A 253 -25.11 -5.61 8.85
C THR A 253 -25.63 -4.18 8.61
N GLY A 254 -26.21 -3.94 7.42
CA GLY A 254 -26.96 -2.72 7.11
C GLY A 254 -26.20 -1.67 6.31
N GLY A 255 -24.95 -1.92 5.91
CA GLY A 255 -24.20 -1.11 4.93
C GLY A 255 -23.90 0.33 5.35
N THR A 256 -24.26 0.73 6.57
CA THR A 256 -23.92 2.05 7.10
C THR A 256 -22.50 2.01 7.67
N PRO A 257 -21.65 3.00 7.33
CA PRO A 257 -20.32 3.12 7.94
C PRO A 257 -20.43 3.27 9.45
N LEU A 258 -19.44 2.75 10.19
CA LEU A 258 -19.44 2.81 11.65
C LEU A 258 -19.48 4.28 12.14
N VAL A 259 -18.72 5.14 11.47
CA VAL A 259 -18.74 6.59 11.67
C VAL A 259 -19.19 7.26 10.35
N PRO A 260 -20.50 7.48 10.16
CA PRO A 260 -20.99 8.17 8.98
C PRO A 260 -20.58 9.64 9.01
N MET A 261 -20.28 10.20 7.84
CA MET A 261 -19.99 11.63 7.69
C MET A 261 -21.21 12.52 8.02
N GLY A 262 -22.42 11.97 7.97
CA GLY A 262 -23.68 12.61 8.38
C GLY A 262 -24.27 13.56 7.33
N PHE A 263 -23.44 14.36 6.66
CA PHE A 263 -23.88 15.30 5.60
C PHE A 263 -23.58 14.80 4.17
N ALA A 264 -22.83 13.71 4.03
CA ALA A 264 -22.51 13.08 2.75
C ALA A 264 -22.56 11.54 2.91
N PRO A 265 -22.85 10.80 1.83
CA PRO A 265 -22.78 9.34 1.86
C PRO A 265 -21.31 8.89 2.00
N GLY A 266 -21.11 7.80 2.75
CA GLY A 266 -19.78 7.22 3.01
C GLY A 266 -19.25 7.49 4.41
N SER A 267 -18.08 6.90 4.67
CA SER A 267 -17.40 7.00 5.97
C SER A 267 -16.74 8.36 6.19
N LEU A 268 -16.70 8.81 7.44
CA LEU A 268 -15.96 10.00 7.84
C LEU A 268 -14.44 9.83 7.70
N PHE A 269 -13.96 8.58 7.81
CA PHE A 269 -12.54 8.26 7.78
C PHE A 269 -12.21 7.38 6.58
N GLN A 270 -11.10 7.66 5.93
CA GLN A 270 -10.51 6.78 4.95
C GLN A 270 -9.63 5.75 5.70
N PRO A 271 -10.04 4.46 5.77
CA PRO A 271 -9.41 3.47 6.64
C PRO A 271 -7.93 3.23 6.27
N GLU A 272 -7.60 3.26 4.98
CA GLU A 272 -6.25 2.95 4.51
C GLU A 272 -5.24 4.01 4.94
N LEU A 273 -5.58 5.28 4.68
CA LEU A 273 -4.74 6.42 5.07
C LEU A 273 -4.66 6.57 6.59
N LEU A 274 -5.74 6.27 7.32
CA LEU A 274 -5.76 6.33 8.78
C LEU A 274 -4.68 5.43 9.38
N VAL A 275 -4.59 4.17 8.92
CA VAL A 275 -3.63 3.19 9.42
C VAL A 275 -2.19 3.60 9.12
N ILE A 276 -1.92 4.13 7.92
CA ILE A 276 -0.59 4.63 7.55
C ILE A 276 -0.18 5.79 8.46
N VAL A 277 -1.05 6.79 8.64
CA VAL A 277 -0.76 7.96 9.48
C VAL A 277 -0.60 7.56 10.95
N LEU A 278 -1.39 6.60 11.43
CA LEU A 278 -1.26 6.04 12.78
C LEU A 278 0.09 5.37 12.97
N GLY A 279 0.50 4.48 12.06
CA GLY A 279 1.79 3.80 12.10
C GLY A 279 2.96 4.79 12.08
N CYS A 280 2.91 5.77 11.17
CA CYS A 280 3.92 6.82 11.04
C CYS A 280 4.00 7.68 12.32
N SER A 281 2.87 8.17 12.83
CA SER A 281 2.82 8.97 14.04
C SER A 281 3.28 8.19 15.28
N PHE A 282 2.93 6.91 15.38
CA PHE A 282 3.40 6.06 16.47
C PHE A 282 4.90 5.84 16.40
N SER A 283 5.44 5.55 15.22
CA SER A 283 6.88 5.38 15.02
C SER A 283 7.62 6.66 15.42
N GLN A 284 7.14 7.82 14.97
CA GLN A 284 7.73 9.11 15.31
C GLN A 284 7.72 9.42 16.80
N ALA A 285 6.61 9.10 17.49
CA ALA A 285 6.51 9.29 18.94
C ALA A 285 7.53 8.41 19.71
N ASN A 286 7.93 7.28 19.15
CA ASN A 286 8.84 6.31 19.77
C ASN A 286 10.32 6.41 19.33
N LEU A 287 10.65 7.22 18.31
CA LEU A 287 12.03 7.57 17.88
C LEU A 287 12.95 8.04 19.03
N THR A 288 12.38 8.54 20.13
CA THR A 288 13.14 9.01 21.29
C THR A 288 13.59 7.88 22.23
N GLY A 289 13.10 6.65 22.05
CA GLY A 289 13.52 5.46 22.82
C GLY A 289 14.41 4.53 22.01
N HIS A 290 15.47 3.98 22.61
CA HIS A 290 16.41 3.01 21.99
C HIS A 290 15.77 1.64 21.63
N ARG A 291 14.49 1.59 21.25
CA ARG A 291 13.67 0.37 21.08
C ARG A 291 13.17 0.14 19.64
N GLU A 292 13.50 1.01 18.68
CA GLU A 292 12.93 0.97 17.32
C GLU A 292 13.35 -0.24 16.49
N ASN A 293 14.65 -0.58 16.45
CA ASN A 293 15.16 -1.62 15.54
C ASN A 293 14.52 -3.00 15.69
N ASN A 294 13.80 -3.25 16.78
CA ASN A 294 13.15 -4.54 17.01
C ASN A 294 11.67 -4.57 16.61
N LEU A 295 10.97 -3.42 16.54
CA LEU A 295 9.55 -3.43 16.21
C LEU A 295 9.33 -3.63 14.70
N ASP A 296 10.15 -2.97 13.87
CA ASP A 296 10.11 -3.14 12.41
C ASP A 296 10.40 -4.59 12.01
N ALA A 297 11.33 -5.24 12.73
CA ALA A 297 11.63 -6.65 12.53
C ALA A 297 10.42 -7.56 12.85
N VAL A 298 9.66 -7.25 13.91
CA VAL A 298 8.44 -7.99 14.25
C VAL A 298 7.35 -7.74 13.22
N VAL A 299 7.12 -6.47 12.84
CA VAL A 299 6.13 -6.08 11.81
C VAL A 299 6.46 -6.76 10.48
N GLY A 300 7.71 -6.71 10.04
CA GLY A 300 8.20 -7.38 8.83
C GLY A 300 8.05 -8.90 8.90
N GLY A 301 8.30 -9.51 10.07
CA GLY A 301 8.07 -10.94 10.30
C GLY A 301 6.60 -11.34 10.13
N VAL A 302 5.67 -10.56 10.67
CA VAL A 302 4.22 -10.78 10.50
C VAL A 302 3.79 -10.48 9.06
N TRP A 303 4.40 -9.50 8.39
CA TRP A 303 4.14 -9.22 6.99
C TRP A 303 4.48 -10.41 6.08
N VAL A 304 5.55 -11.17 6.35
CA VAL A 304 5.84 -12.41 5.58
C VAL A 304 4.66 -13.38 5.61
N PHE A 305 3.99 -13.50 6.76
CA PHE A 305 2.77 -14.31 6.89
C PHE A 305 1.60 -13.68 6.11
N GLY A 306 1.36 -12.37 6.28
CA GLY A 306 0.32 -11.63 5.55
C GLY A 306 0.49 -11.70 4.03
N GLN A 307 1.73 -11.62 3.53
CA GLN A 307 2.10 -11.76 2.13
C GLN A 307 1.59 -13.07 1.53
N ILE A 308 1.73 -14.19 2.25
CA ILE A 308 1.25 -15.49 1.77
C ILE A 308 -0.27 -15.46 1.58
N PHE A 309 -1.02 -14.95 2.56
CA PHE A 309 -2.47 -14.82 2.45
C PHE A 309 -2.87 -13.86 1.32
N LEU A 310 -2.32 -12.64 1.29
CA LEU A 310 -2.69 -11.63 0.30
C LEU A 310 -2.51 -12.16 -1.12
N PHE A 311 -1.31 -12.59 -1.48
CA PHE A 311 -1.00 -12.98 -2.84
C PHE A 311 -1.62 -14.33 -3.24
N SER A 312 -1.78 -15.27 -2.29
CA SER A 312 -2.49 -16.54 -2.58
C SER A 312 -3.97 -16.29 -2.84
N MET A 313 -4.61 -15.43 -2.06
CA MET A 313 -6.00 -15.07 -2.27
C MET A 313 -6.19 -14.31 -3.59
N ILE A 314 -5.30 -13.37 -3.93
CA ILE A 314 -5.31 -12.69 -5.23
C ILE A 314 -5.16 -13.73 -6.35
N GLY A 315 -4.17 -14.63 -6.24
CA GLY A 315 -3.93 -15.70 -7.21
C GLY A 315 -5.14 -16.59 -7.46
N SER A 316 -5.88 -16.94 -6.40
CA SER A 316 -7.09 -17.75 -6.49
C SER A 316 -8.25 -17.07 -7.23
N LYS A 317 -8.23 -15.73 -7.38
CA LYS A 317 -9.22 -14.94 -8.14
C LYS A 317 -8.87 -14.82 -9.62
N ILE A 318 -7.65 -15.18 -10.02
CA ILE A 318 -7.18 -14.97 -11.39
C ILE A 318 -7.90 -15.92 -12.34
N ASP A 319 -8.71 -15.35 -13.23
CA ASP A 319 -9.24 -16.04 -14.39
C ASP A 319 -8.36 -15.77 -15.62
N VAL A 320 -7.76 -16.83 -16.16
CA VAL A 320 -6.86 -16.76 -17.31
C VAL A 320 -7.64 -16.47 -18.60
N THR A 321 -8.97 -16.62 -18.62
CA THR A 321 -9.79 -16.27 -19.79
C THR A 321 -9.71 -14.77 -20.13
N VAL A 322 -9.45 -13.93 -19.12
CA VAL A 322 -9.29 -12.48 -19.27
C VAL A 322 -8.00 -12.12 -20.04
N PHE A 323 -7.02 -13.02 -20.16
CA PHE A 323 -5.81 -12.76 -20.96
C PHE A 323 -6.10 -12.49 -22.44
N VAL A 324 -7.26 -12.91 -22.96
CA VAL A 324 -7.70 -12.53 -24.32
C VAL A 324 -7.85 -11.01 -24.44
N GLN A 325 -8.18 -10.32 -23.35
CA GLN A 325 -8.29 -8.85 -23.28
C GLN A 325 -6.93 -8.16 -23.02
N ALA A 326 -5.84 -8.92 -22.83
CA ALA A 326 -4.52 -8.34 -22.58
C ALA A 326 -4.06 -7.42 -23.73
N THR A 327 -4.54 -7.66 -24.96
CA THR A 327 -4.26 -6.80 -26.11
C THR A 327 -4.81 -5.38 -25.98
N ARG A 328 -5.83 -5.15 -25.15
CA ARG A 328 -6.38 -3.82 -24.85
C ARG A 328 -5.65 -3.14 -23.68
N VAL A 329 -5.35 -3.91 -22.64
CA VAL A 329 -4.71 -3.42 -21.41
C VAL A 329 -3.21 -3.15 -21.60
N LEU A 330 -2.51 -3.94 -22.40
CA LEU A 330 -1.06 -3.81 -22.54
C LEU A 330 -0.64 -2.46 -23.17
N PRO A 331 -1.30 -1.94 -24.24
CA PRO A 331 -1.07 -0.58 -24.72
C PRO A 331 -1.28 0.50 -23.65
N MET A 332 -2.30 0.35 -22.80
CA MET A 332 -2.59 1.26 -21.68
C MET A 332 -1.45 1.31 -20.66
N LEU A 333 -0.83 0.17 -20.36
CA LEU A 333 0.35 0.12 -19.50
C LEU A 333 1.59 0.72 -20.19
N VAL A 334 1.77 0.48 -21.48
CA VAL A 334 2.88 1.06 -22.25
C VAL A 334 2.80 2.59 -22.29
N ILE A 335 1.63 3.17 -22.54
CA ILE A 335 1.47 4.62 -22.51
C ILE A 335 1.71 5.17 -21.10
N GLY A 336 1.24 4.47 -20.06
CA GLY A 336 1.54 4.80 -18.67
C GLY A 336 3.05 4.86 -18.40
N LEU A 337 3.80 3.84 -18.82
CA LEU A 337 5.25 3.77 -18.68
C LEU A 337 5.98 4.88 -19.45
N VAL A 338 5.53 5.20 -20.67
CA VAL A 338 6.08 6.32 -21.45
C VAL A 338 5.84 7.64 -20.71
N CYS A 339 4.62 7.86 -20.21
CA CYS A 339 4.30 9.03 -19.40
C CYS A 339 5.13 9.09 -18.11
N ARG A 340 5.36 7.96 -17.44
CA ARG A 340 6.25 7.85 -16.28
C ARG A 340 7.67 8.28 -16.65
N PHE A 341 8.21 7.79 -17.76
CA PHE A 341 9.55 8.14 -18.24
C PHE A 341 9.70 9.64 -18.56
N CYS A 342 8.70 10.23 -19.21
CA CYS A 342 8.61 11.68 -19.41
C CYS A 342 8.56 12.43 -18.07
N GLY A 343 7.79 11.93 -17.11
CA GLY A 343 7.68 12.48 -15.76
C GLY A 343 8.99 12.41 -14.97
N ILE A 344 9.78 11.34 -15.11
CA ILE A 344 11.13 11.25 -14.53
C ILE A 344 12.03 12.34 -15.12
N SER A 345 12.01 12.51 -16.44
CA SER A 345 12.81 13.55 -17.11
C SER A 345 12.43 14.95 -16.65
N LEU A 346 11.13 15.22 -16.51
CA LEU A 346 10.61 16.48 -15.97
C LEU A 346 11.04 16.68 -14.50
N ALA A 347 10.93 15.65 -13.67
CA ALA A 347 11.31 15.71 -12.26
C ALA A 347 12.80 16.04 -12.09
N ILE A 348 13.67 15.42 -12.89
CA ILE A 348 15.12 15.70 -12.89
C ILE A 348 15.39 17.15 -13.30
N LEU A 349 14.75 17.63 -14.36
CA LEU A 349 14.88 19.04 -14.80
C LEU A 349 14.45 20.02 -13.71
N VAL A 350 13.33 19.76 -13.04
CA VAL A 350 12.83 20.60 -11.94
C VAL A 350 13.80 20.57 -10.75
N CYS A 351 14.32 19.39 -10.38
CA CYS A 351 15.32 19.29 -9.33
C CYS A 351 16.60 20.06 -9.65
N HIS A 352 17.10 19.96 -10.88
CA HIS A 352 18.29 20.70 -11.32
C HIS A 352 18.05 22.22 -11.31
N TRP A 353 16.88 22.66 -11.76
CA TRP A 353 16.50 24.07 -11.72
C TRP A 353 16.44 24.62 -10.29
N LEU A 354 15.85 23.85 -9.36
CA LEU A 354 15.79 24.22 -7.93
C LEU A 354 17.18 24.29 -7.28
N GLU A 355 18.13 23.46 -7.70
CA GLU A 355 19.51 23.54 -7.21
C GLU A 355 20.21 24.81 -7.72
N HIS A 356 20.02 25.17 -8.99
CA HIS A 356 20.67 26.32 -9.60
C HIS A 356 20.11 27.67 -9.08
N PHE A 357 18.83 27.75 -8.71
CA PHE A 357 18.20 28.99 -8.22
C PHE A 357 18.01 29.03 -6.70
N GLY A 358 18.07 27.88 -6.01
CA GLY A 358 17.91 27.77 -4.55
C GLY A 358 19.20 27.93 -3.76
N SER A 359 20.38 27.82 -4.38
CA SER A 359 21.65 28.11 -3.70
C SER A 359 21.95 29.61 -3.71
N SER A 360 21.81 30.26 -2.55
CA SER A 360 22.53 31.51 -2.28
C SER A 360 24.02 31.31 -2.57
N PRO A 361 24.75 32.28 -3.16
CA PRO A 361 26.14 32.09 -3.58
C PRO A 361 27.04 31.85 -2.36
N GLY A 362 27.38 30.59 -2.06
CA GLY A 362 28.27 30.32 -0.93
C GLY A 362 28.64 28.87 -0.61
N THR A 363 27.90 27.84 -1.06
CA THR A 363 28.21 26.45 -0.67
C THR A 363 27.91 25.44 -1.76
N VAL A 364 28.68 25.46 -2.85
CA VAL A 364 28.72 24.35 -3.81
C VAL A 364 29.99 23.55 -3.57
N LYS A 365 29.86 22.36 -2.99
CA LYS A 365 30.78 21.25 -3.27
C LYS A 365 30.09 20.44 -4.37
N PRO A 366 30.62 20.36 -5.59
CA PRO A 366 29.99 19.60 -6.66
C PRO A 366 30.00 18.11 -6.30
N LEU A 367 28.83 17.47 -6.39
CA LEU A 367 28.71 16.01 -6.45
C LEU A 367 29.40 15.56 -7.74
N GLY A 368 30.46 14.76 -7.58
CA GLY A 368 31.16 14.12 -8.68
C GLY A 368 30.26 13.06 -9.32
N LEU A 369 29.55 13.44 -10.37
CA LEU A 369 29.08 12.53 -11.39
C LEU A 369 30.22 12.34 -12.40
N ASN A 370 31.04 11.32 -12.17
CA ASN A 370 31.90 10.69 -13.18
C ASN A 370 31.71 9.19 -13.10
#